data_AF-A0A3C0B3Q5-F1
#
_entry.id   AF-A0A3C0B3Q5-F1
#
_cell.length_a   1.000
_cell.length_b   1.000
_cell.length_c   1.000
_cell.angle_alpha   90.00
_cell.angle_beta   90.00
_cell.angle_gamma   90.00
#
_symmetry.space_group_name_H-M   'P 1'
#
loop_
_entity.id
_entity.type
_entity.pdbx_description
1 polymer ?
#
loop_
_entity_poly.entity_id
_entity_poly.type
_entity_poly.pdbx_seq_one_letter_code
_entity_poly.pdbx_strand_id
1 'polypeptide(L)'
;TDHISPAGAFDEHSASGKYLSSRGVQRKDYNSYGSRRGNDEVMVRGTFANVRIKNKLATKEGGYTTYLPSGEEMSVYDAAVKYREAETPLIVLTGKEYGSGSSRDWAAKGTFLLGIKAVLAESYERIHRSNLVGMGV
;
A
#
# COMPACT_ATOMS: atom_id res chain seq x y z
N THR A 1 10.54 -1.47 -3.93
CA THR A 1 9.90 -0.47 -3.05
C THR A 1 8.89 0.45 -3.75
N ASP A 2 9.10 0.92 -4.98
CA ASP A 2 8.18 1.88 -5.64
C ASP A 2 6.75 1.36 -5.84
N HIS A 3 6.61 0.05 -6.09
CA HIS A 3 5.32 -0.63 -6.08
C HIS A 3 4.66 -0.64 -4.68
N ILE A 4 5.44 -0.74 -3.62
CA ILE A 4 4.94 -0.82 -2.24
C ILE A 4 4.55 0.58 -1.74
N SER A 5 5.38 1.59 -2.04
CA SER A 5 5.18 2.97 -1.62
C SER A 5 5.51 3.90 -2.80
N PRO A 6 4.55 4.20 -3.69
CA PRO A 6 4.76 5.13 -4.80
C PRO A 6 5.08 6.55 -4.29
N ALA A 7 5.85 7.34 -5.06
CA ALA A 7 6.11 8.75 -4.74
C ALA A 7 5.43 9.73 -5.71
N GLY A 8 4.91 9.25 -6.83
CA GLY A 8 4.36 10.08 -7.89
C GLY A 8 3.01 10.71 -7.54
N ALA A 9 2.41 11.34 -8.54
CA ALA A 9 1.04 11.82 -8.45
C ALA A 9 0.04 10.67 -8.32
N PHE A 10 -1.13 10.97 -7.78
CA PHE A 10 -2.28 10.07 -7.67
C PHE A 10 -3.55 10.81 -8.08
N ASP A 11 -4.57 10.07 -8.51
CA ASP A 11 -5.87 10.61 -8.93
C ASP A 11 -6.87 10.75 -7.77
N GLU A 12 -7.99 11.42 -8.04
CA GLU A 12 -9.09 11.65 -7.09
C GLU A 12 -9.92 10.41 -6.75
N HIS A 13 -9.86 9.36 -7.57
CA HIS A 13 -10.57 8.11 -7.36
C HIS A 13 -9.76 7.11 -6.51
N SER A 14 -8.45 7.32 -6.38
CA SER A 14 -7.59 6.60 -5.43
C SER A 14 -8.05 6.82 -3.98
N ALA A 15 -7.72 5.88 -3.09
CA ALA A 15 -8.06 6.00 -1.67
C ALA A 15 -7.54 7.32 -1.06
N SER A 16 -6.30 7.70 -1.41
CA SER A 16 -5.66 8.95 -0.99
C SER A 16 -6.37 10.19 -1.54
N GLY A 17 -6.80 10.13 -2.80
CA GLY A 17 -7.57 11.21 -3.42
C GLY A 17 -8.92 11.41 -2.76
N LYS A 18 -9.68 10.32 -2.58
CA LYS A 18 -10.96 10.34 -1.85
C LYS A 18 -10.82 10.92 -0.45
N TYR A 19 -9.76 10.57 0.27
CA TYR A 19 -9.45 11.14 1.58
C TYR A 19 -9.15 12.64 1.51
N LEU A 20 -8.30 13.10 0.59
CA LEU A 20 -8.00 14.53 0.46
C LEU A 20 -9.25 15.34 0.06
N SER A 21 -10.05 14.82 -0.87
CA SER A 21 -11.33 15.43 -1.26
C SER A 21 -12.32 15.52 -0.09
N SER A 22 -12.43 14.47 0.74
CA SER A 22 -13.31 14.51 1.92
C SER A 22 -12.85 15.51 2.98
N ARG A 23 -11.58 15.94 2.92
CA ARG A 23 -11.00 17.00 3.75
C ARG A 23 -11.02 18.38 3.07
N GLY A 24 -11.69 18.52 1.92
CA GLY A 24 -11.82 19.78 1.19
C GLY A 24 -10.58 20.20 0.41
N VAL A 25 -9.57 19.33 0.27
CA VAL A 25 -8.37 19.64 -0.52
C VAL A 25 -8.70 19.52 -2.00
N GLN A 26 -8.42 20.58 -2.76
CA GLN A 26 -8.70 20.60 -4.19
C GLN A 26 -7.71 19.71 -4.97
N ARG A 27 -8.16 19.16 -6.10
CA ARG A 27 -7.36 18.25 -6.95
C ARG A 27 -5.98 18.82 -7.32
N LYS A 28 -5.91 20.11 -7.65
CA LYS A 28 -4.66 20.82 -7.98
C LYS A 28 -3.66 20.85 -6.82
N ASP A 29 -4.15 20.75 -5.59
CA ASP A 29 -3.36 20.82 -4.37
C ASP A 29 -2.96 19.44 -3.84
N TYR A 30 -3.36 18.34 -4.49
CA TYR A 30 -3.00 16.98 -4.05
C TYR A 30 -1.49 16.79 -3.95
N ASN A 31 -0.75 17.36 -4.90
CA ASN A 31 0.68 17.17 -5.05
C ASN A 31 1.01 15.67 -5.23
N SER A 32 2.20 15.23 -4.85
CA SER A 32 2.67 13.84 -5.00
C SER A 32 2.68 13.08 -3.68
N TYR A 33 2.66 11.74 -3.71
CA TYR A 33 2.86 10.95 -2.50
C TYR A 33 4.16 11.32 -1.78
N GLY A 34 5.24 11.61 -2.52
CA GLY A 34 6.51 12.05 -1.94
C GLY A 34 6.38 13.33 -1.09
N SER A 35 5.55 14.27 -1.52
CA SER A 35 5.29 15.51 -0.77
C SER A 35 4.41 15.32 0.48
N ARG A 36 3.70 14.20 0.56
CA ARG A 36 2.74 13.88 1.62
C ARG A 36 3.31 12.93 2.68
N ARG A 37 4.62 12.66 2.67
CA ARG A 37 5.28 11.70 3.58
C ARG A 37 5.13 11.98 5.08
N GLY A 38 4.83 13.23 5.44
CA GLY A 38 4.53 13.62 6.83
C GLY A 38 3.07 13.42 7.24
N ASN A 39 2.20 12.95 6.34
CA ASN A 39 0.79 12.67 6.59
C ASN A 39 0.54 11.17 6.43
N ASP A 40 0.40 10.49 7.56
CA ASP A 40 0.22 9.05 7.62
C ASP A 40 -1.09 8.58 6.96
N GLU A 41 -2.18 9.32 7.13
CA GLU A 41 -3.47 9.00 6.50
C GLU A 41 -3.37 8.95 4.96
N VAL A 42 -2.59 9.85 4.35
CA VAL A 42 -2.35 9.81 2.89
C VAL A 42 -1.46 8.64 2.53
N MET A 43 -0.39 8.42 3.29
CA MET A 43 0.64 7.45 2.90
C MET A 43 0.20 6.00 3.11
N VAL A 44 -0.59 5.70 4.15
CA VAL A 44 -1.18 4.37 4.33
C VAL A 44 -2.13 4.04 3.19
N ARG A 45 -2.93 5.01 2.73
CA ARG A 45 -3.82 4.88 1.56
C ARG A 45 -3.07 4.75 0.24
N GLY A 46 -1.85 5.29 0.19
CA GLY A 46 -0.92 5.13 -0.93
C GLY A 46 -0.14 3.84 -0.94
N THR A 47 -0.18 3.04 0.14
CA THR A 47 0.59 1.81 0.23
C THR A 47 -0.02 0.74 -0.66
N PHE A 48 0.81 0.12 -1.50
CA PHE A 48 0.40 -0.74 -2.62
C PHE A 48 -0.62 -0.07 -3.56
N ALA A 49 -0.59 1.26 -3.70
CA ALA A 49 -1.49 1.99 -4.62
C ALA A 49 -0.86 2.28 -6.00
N ASN A 50 0.33 1.73 -6.28
CA ASN A 50 1.01 1.98 -7.54
C ASN A 50 0.23 1.37 -8.72
N VAL A 51 0.00 2.16 -9.77
CA VAL A 51 -0.80 1.79 -10.95
C VAL A 51 -0.23 0.62 -11.76
N ARG A 52 1.03 0.21 -11.50
CA ARG A 52 1.71 -0.89 -12.20
C ARG A 52 1.81 -2.19 -11.38
N ILE A 53 1.18 -2.25 -10.21
CA ILE A 53 1.18 -3.48 -9.40
C ILE A 53 0.36 -4.53 -10.13
N LYS A 54 0.91 -5.74 -10.24
CA LYS A 54 0.21 -6.91 -10.76
C LYS A 54 -0.14 -7.84 -9.61
N ASN A 55 -1.34 -7.64 -9.05
CA ASN A 55 -1.83 -8.49 -7.98
C ASN A 55 -2.52 -9.72 -8.56
N LYS A 56 -2.03 -10.93 -8.22
CA LYS A 56 -2.64 -12.20 -8.69
C LYS A 56 -4.04 -12.45 -8.13
N LEU A 57 -4.46 -11.68 -7.12
CA LEU A 57 -5.80 -11.72 -6.57
C LEU A 57 -6.75 -10.71 -7.21
N ALA A 58 -6.29 -9.87 -8.15
CA ALA A 58 -7.12 -8.88 -8.83
C ALA A 58 -7.12 -9.13 -10.34
N THR A 59 -8.20 -8.72 -10.99
CA THR A 59 -8.32 -8.73 -12.46
C THR A 59 -7.66 -7.50 -13.08
N LYS A 60 -7.63 -6.37 -12.35
CA LYS A 60 -7.06 -5.10 -12.79
C LYS A 60 -5.60 -4.95 -12.37
N GLU A 61 -4.79 -4.35 -13.25
CA GLU A 61 -3.48 -3.81 -12.87
C GLU A 61 -3.65 -2.56 -12.00
N GLY A 62 -2.79 -2.41 -11.00
CA GLY A 62 -2.78 -1.28 -10.09
C GLY A 62 -2.99 -1.70 -8.63
N GLY A 63 -3.32 -0.70 -7.80
CA GLY A 63 -3.45 -0.86 -6.36
C GLY A 63 -4.74 -1.54 -5.89
N TYR A 64 -5.07 -2.67 -6.52
CA TYR A 64 -6.31 -3.42 -6.30
C TYR A 64 -6.04 -4.80 -5.72
N THR A 65 -7.02 -5.33 -5.00
CA THR A 65 -7.06 -6.70 -4.51
C THR A 65 -8.51 -7.17 -4.40
N THR A 66 -8.72 -8.47 -4.23
CA THR A 66 -10.04 -9.03 -3.96
C THR A 66 -10.19 -9.25 -2.46
N TYR A 67 -11.24 -8.69 -1.88
CA TYR A 67 -11.65 -9.00 -0.52
C TYR A 67 -12.28 -10.40 -0.52
N LEU A 68 -11.50 -11.40 -0.11
CA LEU A 68 -11.83 -12.82 -0.24
C LEU A 68 -13.19 -13.22 0.36
N PRO A 69 -13.64 -12.68 1.50
CA PRO A 69 -14.92 -13.05 2.07
C PRO A 69 -16.13 -12.73 1.17
N SER A 70 -16.09 -11.67 0.37
CA SER A 70 -17.17 -11.31 -0.55
C SER A 70 -16.86 -11.53 -2.02
N GLY A 71 -15.59 -11.71 -2.39
CA GLY A 71 -15.14 -11.75 -3.79
C GLY A 71 -15.15 -10.36 -4.46
N GLU A 72 -15.36 -9.28 -3.71
CA GLU A 72 -15.38 -7.92 -4.25
C GLU A 72 -13.96 -7.40 -4.50
N GLU A 73 -13.69 -6.92 -5.70
CA GLU A 73 -12.44 -6.24 -6.03
C GLU A 73 -12.49 -4.77 -5.57
N MET A 74 -11.50 -4.33 -4.79
CA MET A 74 -11.41 -2.98 -4.24
C MET A 74 -9.95 -2.54 -4.11
N SER A 75 -9.71 -1.32 -3.62
CA SER A 75 -8.34 -0.87 -3.36
C SER A 75 -7.70 -1.69 -2.23
N VAL A 76 -6.37 -1.83 -2.25
CA VAL A 76 -5.66 -2.54 -1.17
C VAL A 76 -5.95 -1.93 0.20
N TYR A 77 -6.04 -0.60 0.28
CA TYR A 77 -6.38 0.11 1.51
C TYR A 77 -7.79 -0.25 2.01
N ASP A 78 -8.79 -0.22 1.12
CA ASP A 78 -10.18 -0.51 1.52
C ASP A 78 -10.33 -1.97 1.99
N ALA A 79 -9.65 -2.91 1.31
CA ALA A 79 -9.63 -4.31 1.74
C ALA A 79 -8.97 -4.46 3.11
N ALA A 80 -7.85 -3.77 3.35
CA ALA A 80 -7.17 -3.80 4.64
C ALA A 80 -8.03 -3.24 5.78
N VAL A 81 -8.82 -2.18 5.52
CA VAL A 81 -9.79 -1.66 6.48
C VAL A 81 -10.86 -2.70 6.81
N LYS A 82 -11.47 -3.35 5.79
CA LYS A 82 -12.46 -4.42 6.02
C LYS A 82 -11.90 -5.58 6.84
N TYR A 83 -10.68 -6.03 6.54
CA TYR A 83 -10.04 -7.11 7.31
C TYR A 83 -9.71 -6.68 8.75
N ARG A 84 -9.33 -5.43 8.99
CA ARG A 84 -9.12 -4.90 10.33
C ARG A 84 -10.42 -4.87 11.14
N GLU A 85 -11.53 -4.46 10.53
CA GLU A 85 -12.86 -4.48 11.15
C GLU A 85 -13.32 -5.91 11.47
N ALA A 86 -12.96 -6.87 10.62
CA ALA A 86 -13.21 -8.30 10.83
C ALA A 86 -12.14 -9.00 11.69
N GLU A 87 -11.25 -8.25 12.35
CA GLU A 87 -10.16 -8.75 13.20
C GLU A 87 -9.31 -9.87 12.56
N THR A 88 -9.19 -9.83 11.24
CA THR A 88 -8.51 -10.86 10.46
C THR A 88 -7.08 -10.42 10.16
N PRO A 89 -6.05 -11.18 10.60
CA PRO A 89 -4.67 -10.84 10.35
C PRO A 89 -4.32 -10.96 8.86
N LEU A 90 -3.44 -10.07 8.39
CA LEU A 90 -3.03 -10.01 6.99
C LEU A 90 -1.58 -10.47 6.80
N ILE A 91 -1.32 -11.10 5.66
CA ILE A 91 0.04 -11.40 5.18
C ILE A 91 0.16 -11.02 3.70
N VAL A 92 1.39 -10.86 3.22
CA VAL A 92 1.69 -10.69 1.78
C VAL A 92 2.44 -11.90 1.26
N LEU A 93 2.00 -12.45 0.13
CA LEU A 93 2.74 -13.47 -0.63
C LEU A 93 3.40 -12.82 -1.85
N THR A 94 4.68 -13.11 -2.08
CA THR A 94 5.44 -12.51 -3.18
C THR A 94 6.57 -13.43 -3.65
N GLY A 95 7.18 -13.07 -4.78
CA GLY A 95 8.24 -13.85 -5.42
C GLY A 95 9.63 -13.49 -4.91
N LYS A 96 10.59 -13.46 -5.84
CA LYS A 96 11.99 -13.10 -5.59
C LYS A 96 12.20 -11.60 -5.52
N GLU A 97 13.27 -11.21 -4.84
CA GLU A 97 13.78 -9.84 -4.77
C GLU A 97 12.73 -8.84 -4.24
N TYR A 98 11.93 -9.28 -3.28
CA TYR A 98 10.90 -8.43 -2.69
C TYR A 98 11.53 -7.20 -2.04
N GLY A 99 11.03 -6.03 -2.43
CA GLY A 99 11.52 -4.76 -1.92
C GLY A 99 12.56 -4.05 -2.78
N SER A 100 13.07 -4.65 -3.87
CA SER A 100 14.11 -4.02 -4.70
C SER A 100 13.79 -2.60 -5.18
N GLY A 101 14.85 -1.77 -5.30
CA GLY A 101 14.78 -0.38 -5.72
C GLY A 101 15.24 0.61 -4.66
N SER A 102 14.91 1.89 -4.84
CA SER A 102 15.29 2.96 -3.90
C SER A 102 14.68 2.75 -2.52
N SER A 103 15.45 2.96 -1.45
CA SER A 103 14.92 2.86 -0.09
C SER A 103 13.82 3.90 0.13
N ARG A 104 12.68 3.45 0.67
CA ARG A 104 11.51 4.27 0.98
C ARG A 104 11.00 3.86 2.35
N ASP A 105 10.98 4.79 3.30
CA ASP A 105 10.53 4.57 4.67
C ASP A 105 9.10 3.99 4.73
N TRP A 106 8.21 4.54 3.90
CA TRP A 106 6.81 4.13 3.84
C TRP A 106 6.58 2.75 3.22
N ALA A 107 7.59 2.14 2.57
CA ALA A 107 7.44 0.76 2.09
C ALA A 107 7.35 -0.26 3.25
N ALA A 108 7.91 0.05 4.43
CA ALA A 108 7.75 -0.76 5.62
C ALA A 108 6.65 -0.21 6.55
N LYS A 109 6.64 1.11 6.80
CA LYS A 109 5.62 1.74 7.66
C LYS A 109 4.20 1.55 7.14
N GLY A 110 4.01 1.72 5.83
CA GLY A 110 2.73 1.53 5.17
C GLY A 110 2.24 0.09 5.30
N THR A 111 3.11 -0.89 5.03
CA THR A 111 2.83 -2.31 5.20
C THR A 111 2.34 -2.63 6.61
N PHE A 112 3.05 -2.12 7.63
CA PHE A 112 2.65 -2.27 9.02
C PHE A 112 1.29 -1.62 9.33
N LEU A 113 1.07 -0.39 8.88
CA LEU A 113 -0.16 0.37 9.16
C LEU A 113 -1.40 -0.17 8.43
N LEU A 114 -1.22 -0.90 7.33
CA LEU A 114 -2.29 -1.70 6.71
C LEU A 114 -2.69 -2.92 7.56
N GLY A 115 -1.95 -3.25 8.62
CA GLY A 115 -2.22 -4.39 9.49
C GLY A 115 -1.57 -5.70 9.03
N ILE A 116 -0.64 -5.65 8.07
CA ILE A 116 0.12 -6.82 7.61
C ILE A 116 1.09 -7.26 8.72
N LYS A 117 1.01 -8.53 9.10
CA LYS A 117 1.76 -9.16 10.20
C LYS A 117 2.97 -9.96 9.74
N ALA A 118 3.01 -10.34 8.46
CA ALA A 118 4.13 -11.06 7.88
C ALA A 118 4.17 -10.88 6.37
N VAL A 119 5.36 -11.00 5.80
CA VAL A 119 5.56 -11.18 4.37
C VAL A 119 6.23 -12.53 4.13
N LEU A 120 5.73 -13.29 3.15
CA LEU A 120 6.34 -14.53 2.68
C LEU A 120 6.83 -14.31 1.24
N ALA A 121 8.14 -14.31 1.08
CA ALA A 121 8.83 -14.08 -0.20
C ALA A 121 9.83 -15.20 -0.48
N GLU A 122 10.11 -15.46 -1.76
CA GLU A 122 11.20 -16.37 -2.15
C GLU A 122 12.58 -15.77 -1.81
N SER A 123 12.71 -14.44 -1.94
CA SER A 123 13.90 -13.70 -1.47
C SER A 123 13.59 -12.22 -1.25
N TYR A 124 14.43 -11.55 -0.46
CA TYR A 124 14.29 -10.14 -0.09
C TYR A 124 15.49 -9.33 -0.55
N GLU A 125 15.27 -8.06 -0.90
CA GLU A 125 16.33 -7.07 -0.89
C GLU A 125 16.77 -6.78 0.56
N ARG A 126 18.08 -6.68 0.79
CA ARG A 126 18.71 -6.61 2.12
C ARG A 126 18.21 -5.45 2.98
N ILE A 127 18.12 -4.25 2.41
CA ILE A 127 17.67 -3.04 3.12
C ILE A 127 16.18 -3.14 3.43
N HIS A 128 15.37 -3.55 2.45
CA HIS A 128 13.93 -3.69 2.66
C HIS A 128 13.59 -4.70 3.75
N ARG A 129 14.27 -5.86 3.77
CA ARG A 129 14.14 -6.84 4.86
C ARG A 129 14.38 -6.21 6.22
N SER A 130 15.46 -5.42 6.34
CA SER A 130 15.83 -4.77 7.60
C SER A 130 14.77 -3.75 8.04
N ASN A 131 14.17 -3.03 7.08
CA ASN A 131 13.10 -2.07 7.36
C ASN A 131 11.81 -2.76 7.85
N LEU A 132 11.44 -3.92 7.29
CA LEU A 132 10.27 -4.69 7.75
C LEU A 132 10.46 -5.16 9.19
N VAL A 133 11.62 -5.75 9.49
CA VAL A 133 12.00 -6.17 10.86
C VAL A 133 11.94 -4.98 11.82
N GLY A 134 12.47 -3.83 11.43
CA GLY A 134 12.43 -2.61 12.25
C GLY A 134 11.02 -2.07 12.52
N MET A 135 10.04 -2.41 11.68
CA MET A 135 8.63 -2.07 11.88
C MET A 135 7.84 -3.16 12.63
N GLY A 136 8.42 -4.34 12.84
CA GLY A 136 7.73 -5.49 13.44
C GLY A 136 6.80 -6.23 12.48
N VAL A 137 7.13 -6.23 11.18
CA VAL A 137 6.46 -7.02 10.11
C VAL A 137 7.30 -8.24 9.77
#